data_AF-A0AAD7CC68-F1
#
_entry.id   AF-A0AAD7CC68-F1
#
_cell.length_a   1.000
_cell.length_b   1.000
_cell.length_c   1.000
_cell.angle_alpha   90.00
_cell.angle_beta   90.00
_cell.angle_gamma   90.00
#
_symmetry.space_group_name_H-M   'P 1'
#
loop_
_entity.id
_entity.type
_entity.pdbx_description
1 polymer ?
#
loop_
_entity_poly.entity_id
_entity_poly.type
_entity_poly.pdbx_seq_one_letter_code
_entity_poly.pdbx_strand_id
1 'polypeptide(L)'
;MEEATKLTANPSVRCQQITAAQTVSLRHSVLWPDAPISHVILPEDAQGWHYGAFIVNDSSSDDHPIAVISLFVESCPQTDSEGDADAGKAIRFRKFACDPAYQGRGIGTSLLQHVLSVARAEFGGTLLWCDAREATKGWYQRRGLLPFGTTFWKGPVEYIRMKIDL
;
A
#
# COMPACT_ATOMS: atom_id res chain seq x y z
N MET A 1 -0.83 13.78 -42.45
CA MET A 1 -1.72 13.59 -41.29
C MET A 1 -0.87 12.96 -40.21
N GLU A 2 -0.46 13.79 -39.26
CA GLU A 2 0.55 13.46 -38.25
C GLU A 2 -0.20 13.17 -36.95
N GLU A 3 -0.38 11.90 -36.61
CA GLU A 3 -0.85 11.52 -35.27
C GLU A 3 0.35 11.61 -34.32
N ALA A 4 0.44 12.75 -33.64
CA ALA A 4 1.38 12.94 -32.55
C ALA A 4 1.01 12.01 -31.39
N THR A 5 1.91 11.07 -31.10
CA THR A 5 1.97 10.30 -29.85
C THR A 5 1.82 11.24 -28.65
N LYS A 6 0.64 11.26 -28.02
CA LYS A 6 0.45 11.95 -26.75
C LYS A 6 1.34 11.28 -25.70
N LEU A 7 2.48 11.89 -25.43
CA LEU A 7 3.28 11.63 -24.24
C LEU A 7 2.40 12.03 -23.04
N THR A 8 1.61 11.11 -22.50
CA THR A 8 0.81 11.39 -21.31
C THR A 8 1.76 11.59 -20.15
N ALA A 9 2.03 12.85 -19.81
CA ALA A 9 2.70 13.20 -18.57
C ALA A 9 1.99 12.52 -17.40
N ASN A 10 2.75 11.92 -16.48
CA ASN A 10 2.18 11.36 -15.26
C ASN A 10 1.42 12.47 -14.51
N PRO A 11 0.23 12.20 -13.96
CA PRO A 11 -0.50 13.20 -13.18
C PRO A 11 0.32 13.62 -11.96
N SER A 12 0.26 14.89 -11.60
CA SER A 12 0.79 15.36 -10.32
C SER A 12 -0.06 14.77 -9.19
N VAL A 13 0.58 14.06 -8.26
CA VAL A 13 -0.08 13.34 -7.17
C VAL A 13 0.25 14.00 -5.83
N ARG A 14 -0.78 14.31 -5.04
CA ARG A 14 -0.66 14.75 -3.65
C ARG A 14 -0.97 13.56 -2.74
N CYS A 15 -0.04 13.21 -1.85
CA CYS A 15 -0.25 12.19 -0.82
C CYS A 15 -0.41 12.87 0.54
N GLN A 16 -1.40 12.45 1.32
CA GLN A 16 -1.64 13.00 2.66
C GLN A 16 -2.25 11.95 3.59
N GLN A 17 -2.18 12.21 4.89
CA GLN A 17 -2.91 11.42 5.88
C GLN A 17 -4.42 11.64 5.73
N ILE A 18 -5.20 10.57 5.91
CA ILE A 18 -6.66 10.54 5.84
C ILE A 18 -7.24 9.76 7.02
N THR A 19 -8.55 9.82 7.19
CA THR A 19 -9.25 9.01 8.20
C THR A 19 -9.39 7.55 7.74
N ALA A 20 -9.56 6.64 8.70
CA ALA A 20 -9.89 5.24 8.40
C ALA A 20 -11.14 5.13 7.51
N ALA A 21 -12.18 5.92 7.79
CA ALA A 21 -13.44 5.93 7.06
C ALA A 21 -13.26 6.24 5.56
N GLN A 22 -12.38 7.19 5.22
CA GLN A 22 -12.08 7.55 3.83
C GLN A 22 -11.41 6.41 3.03
N THR A 23 -10.87 5.39 3.70
CA THR A 23 -10.29 4.23 3.01
C THR A 23 -11.33 3.21 2.57
N VAL A 24 -12.47 3.15 3.25
CA VAL A 24 -13.35 1.98 3.24
C VAL A 24 -13.92 1.70 1.86
N SER A 25 -14.43 2.74 1.19
CA SER A 25 -15.05 2.60 -0.14
C SER A 25 -14.06 2.01 -1.16
N LEU A 26 -12.84 2.58 -1.24
CA LEU A 26 -11.84 2.11 -2.19
C LEU A 26 -11.28 0.73 -1.83
N ARG A 27 -11.06 0.44 -0.53
CA ARG A 27 -10.64 -0.89 -0.10
C ARG A 27 -11.66 -1.95 -0.49
N HIS A 28 -12.95 -1.66 -0.33
CA HIS A 28 -14.03 -2.58 -0.69
C HIS A 28 -14.05 -2.82 -2.20
N SER A 29 -14.19 -1.76 -3.00
CA SER A 29 -14.35 -1.88 -4.46
C SER A 29 -13.15 -2.53 -5.15
N VAL A 30 -11.94 -2.37 -4.63
CA VAL A 30 -10.72 -2.88 -5.27
C VAL A 30 -10.26 -4.22 -4.70
N LEU A 31 -10.28 -4.40 -3.37
CA LEU A 31 -9.69 -5.59 -2.75
C LEU A 31 -10.71 -6.72 -2.64
N TRP A 32 -11.95 -6.43 -2.27
CA TRP A 32 -12.96 -7.43 -1.97
C TRP A 32 -14.37 -6.97 -2.41
N PRO A 33 -14.59 -6.71 -3.70
CA PRO A 33 -15.86 -6.16 -4.20
C PRO A 33 -17.05 -7.08 -3.94
N ASP A 34 -16.82 -8.39 -3.92
CA ASP A 34 -17.85 -9.41 -3.72
C ASP A 34 -18.08 -9.78 -2.24
N ALA A 35 -17.33 -9.18 -1.31
CA ALA A 35 -17.50 -9.41 0.13
C ALA A 35 -18.33 -8.30 0.78
N PRO A 36 -18.88 -8.50 2.00
CA PRO A 36 -19.47 -7.40 2.76
C PRO A 36 -18.44 -6.29 3.07
N ILE A 37 -18.90 -5.04 3.17
CA ILE A 37 -18.04 -3.88 3.51
C ILE A 37 -17.24 -4.07 4.81
N SER A 38 -17.80 -4.81 5.77
CA SER A 38 -17.13 -5.15 7.03
C SER A 38 -15.84 -5.96 6.83
N HIS A 39 -15.67 -6.66 5.71
CA HIS A 39 -14.47 -7.45 5.40
C HIS A 39 -13.22 -6.58 5.15
N VAL A 40 -13.42 -5.29 4.83
CA VAL A 40 -12.32 -4.35 4.60
C VAL A 40 -12.05 -3.40 5.76
N ILE A 41 -12.90 -3.43 6.80
CA ILE A 41 -12.73 -2.70 8.05
C ILE A 41 -11.85 -3.56 8.97
N LEU A 42 -10.73 -3.01 9.41
CA LEU A 42 -9.81 -3.70 10.30
C LEU A 42 -10.17 -3.40 11.76
N PRO A 43 -10.19 -4.39 12.68
CA PRO A 43 -10.33 -4.13 14.11
C PRO A 43 -9.35 -3.08 14.65
N GLU A 44 -8.15 -3.05 14.08
CA GLU A 44 -7.07 -2.14 14.43
C GLU A 44 -7.04 -0.83 13.64
N ASP A 45 -8.00 -0.55 12.73
CA ASP A 45 -7.99 0.68 11.92
C ASP A 45 -7.90 1.95 12.80
N ALA A 46 -8.52 1.97 13.99
CA ALA A 46 -8.44 3.11 14.91
C ALA A 46 -7.01 3.41 15.41
N GLN A 47 -6.09 2.45 15.32
CA GLN A 47 -4.69 2.57 15.72
C GLN A 47 -3.76 2.74 14.50
N GLY A 48 -4.31 2.68 13.29
CA GLY A 48 -3.55 2.80 12.06
C GLY A 48 -3.35 4.23 11.61
N TRP A 49 -2.29 4.46 10.84
CA TRP A 49 -2.09 5.70 10.09
C TRP A 49 -2.45 5.47 8.63
N HIS A 50 -3.47 6.17 8.14
CA HIS A 50 -4.00 5.95 6.80
C HIS A 50 -3.57 7.09 5.88
N TYR A 51 -3.19 6.74 4.65
CA TYR A 51 -2.74 7.71 3.66
C TYR A 51 -3.51 7.51 2.36
N GLY A 52 -3.88 8.63 1.76
CA GLY A 52 -4.58 8.71 0.48
C GLY A 52 -3.76 9.46 -0.55
N ALA A 53 -3.92 9.07 -1.83
CA ALA A 53 -3.38 9.78 -2.97
C ALA A 53 -4.50 10.46 -3.77
N PHE A 54 -4.24 11.71 -4.17
CA PHE A 54 -5.16 12.62 -4.81
C PHE A 54 -4.51 13.19 -6.08
N ILE A 55 -5.27 13.40 -7.15
CA ILE A 55 -4.75 14.08 -8.34
C ILE A 55 -4.83 15.58 -8.11
N VAL A 56 -3.70 16.27 -8.29
CA VAL A 56 -3.65 17.72 -8.18
C VAL A 56 -4.49 18.34 -9.31
N ASN A 57 -5.31 19.35 -8.97
CA ASN A 57 -6.26 20.04 -9.86
C ASN A 57 -7.45 19.18 -10.33
N ASP A 58 -7.70 18.04 -9.68
CA ASP A 58 -8.93 17.27 -9.84
C ASP A 58 -9.74 17.34 -8.54
N SER A 59 -10.63 18.32 -8.46
CA SER A 59 -11.51 18.54 -7.31
C SER A 59 -12.49 17.38 -7.08
N SER A 60 -12.70 16.51 -8.07
CA SER A 60 -13.53 15.31 -7.88
C SER A 60 -12.87 14.29 -6.94
N SER A 61 -11.55 14.39 -6.74
CA SER A 61 -10.79 13.49 -5.88
C SER A 61 -10.62 14.00 -4.44
N ASP A 62 -10.85 15.29 -4.14
CA ASP A 62 -10.43 15.89 -2.85
C ASP A 62 -10.99 15.21 -1.60
N ASP A 63 -12.22 14.69 -1.67
CA ASP A 63 -12.84 13.90 -0.60
C ASP A 63 -12.64 12.38 -0.74
N HIS A 64 -12.30 11.92 -1.95
CA HIS A 64 -12.25 10.51 -2.35
C HIS A 64 -10.86 10.14 -2.87
N PRO A 65 -9.99 9.54 -2.04
CA PRO A 65 -8.65 9.16 -2.47
C PRO A 65 -8.70 8.12 -3.59
N ILE A 66 -7.84 8.30 -4.59
CA ILE A 66 -7.70 7.42 -5.77
C ILE A 66 -6.82 6.19 -5.47
N ALA A 67 -5.96 6.32 -4.47
CA ALA A 67 -5.25 5.20 -3.88
C ALA A 67 -5.18 5.37 -2.37
N VAL A 68 -5.22 4.26 -1.62
CA VAL A 68 -5.14 4.26 -0.15
C VAL A 68 -4.19 3.20 0.33
N ILE A 69 -3.49 3.48 1.42
CA ILE A 69 -2.60 2.54 2.12
C ILE A 69 -2.68 2.84 3.62
N SER A 70 -2.42 1.85 4.47
CA SER A 70 -2.49 2.03 5.93
C SER A 70 -1.30 1.39 6.62
N LEU A 71 -0.69 2.12 7.54
CA LEU A 71 0.49 1.73 8.30
C LEU A 71 0.12 1.37 9.72
N PHE A 72 0.81 0.35 10.25
CA PHE A 72 0.68 -0.14 11.62
C PHE A 72 2.08 -0.43 12.15
N VAL A 73 2.37 -0.04 13.39
CA VAL A 73 3.61 -0.47 14.06
C VAL A 73 3.40 -1.92 14.48
N GLU A 74 4.06 -2.85 13.78
CA GLU A 74 3.86 -4.28 13.96
C GLU A 74 5.15 -5.01 13.62
N SER A 75 5.63 -5.85 14.55
CA SER A 75 6.84 -6.67 14.35
C SER A 75 6.73 -7.52 13.09
N CYS A 76 7.83 -7.59 12.32
CA CYS A 76 7.89 -8.47 11.17
C CYS A 76 8.02 -9.93 11.65
N PRO A 77 7.23 -10.88 11.10
CA PRO A 77 7.37 -12.29 11.45
C PRO A 77 8.79 -12.78 11.17
N GLN A 78 9.44 -13.36 12.19
CA GLN A 78 10.72 -14.02 12.01
C GLN A 78 10.58 -15.19 11.03
N THR A 79 11.64 -15.45 10.27
CA THR A 79 11.80 -16.71 9.55
C THR A 79 12.90 -17.51 10.22
N ASP A 80 12.86 -18.82 10.09
CA ASP A 80 13.81 -19.76 10.70
C ASP A 80 15.29 -19.49 10.36
N SER A 81 15.56 -18.53 9.45
CA SER A 81 16.87 -18.18 8.90
C SER A 81 17.43 -16.82 9.36
N GLU A 82 16.70 -16.04 10.16
CA GLU A 82 17.16 -14.71 10.63
C GLU A 82 17.46 -14.76 12.14
N GLY A 83 18.75 -14.71 12.49
CA GLY A 83 19.20 -14.67 13.89
C GLY A 83 18.77 -13.37 14.60
N ASP A 84 18.87 -13.37 15.93
CA ASP A 84 18.53 -12.29 16.88
C ASP A 84 19.41 -11.01 16.71
N ALA A 85 19.49 -10.46 15.50
CA ALA A 85 19.98 -9.11 15.30
C ALA A 85 18.86 -8.14 15.70
N ASP A 86 19.19 -7.18 16.57
CA ASP A 86 18.35 -6.09 17.07
C ASP A 86 17.23 -5.73 16.08
N ALA A 87 16.04 -6.29 16.34
CA ALA A 87 14.89 -6.12 15.48
C ALA A 87 14.38 -4.70 15.71
N GLY A 88 14.98 -3.74 15.00
CA GLY A 88 14.54 -2.37 15.00
C GLY A 88 13.05 -2.26 14.64
N LYS A 89 12.48 -1.07 14.87
CA LYS A 89 11.02 -0.88 14.78
C LYS A 89 10.50 -1.23 13.39
N ALA A 90 9.63 -2.24 13.30
CA ALA A 90 9.02 -2.67 12.06
C ALA A 90 7.64 -2.03 11.85
N ILE A 91 7.35 -1.67 10.61
CA ILE A 91 6.08 -1.08 10.17
C ILE A 91 5.43 -2.01 9.17
N ARG A 92 4.21 -2.47 9.43
CA ARG A 92 3.43 -3.19 8.44
C ARG A 92 2.53 -2.23 7.69
N PHE A 93 2.50 -2.31 6.37
CA PHE A 93 1.40 -1.70 5.61
C PHE A 93 0.36 -2.74 5.21
N ARG A 94 -0.90 -2.31 5.17
CA ARG A 94 -2.05 -3.14 4.84
C ARG A 94 -3.03 -2.38 3.95
N LYS A 95 -3.90 -3.15 3.31
CA LYS A 95 -5.04 -2.68 2.51
C LYS A 95 -4.64 -1.62 1.46
N PHE A 96 -3.50 -1.83 0.80
CA PHE A 96 -3.06 -0.98 -0.27
C PHE A 96 -3.89 -1.22 -1.54
N ALA A 97 -4.63 -0.21 -1.97
CA ALA A 97 -5.49 -0.24 -3.15
C ALA A 97 -5.29 1.02 -4.00
N CYS A 98 -5.45 0.87 -5.31
CA CYS A 98 -5.49 1.98 -6.27
C CYS A 98 -6.62 1.69 -7.25
N ASP A 99 -7.47 2.69 -7.48
CA ASP A 99 -8.58 2.62 -8.41
C ASP A 99 -8.09 2.14 -9.80
N PRO A 100 -8.64 1.03 -10.35
CA PRO A 100 -8.28 0.49 -11.65
C PRO A 100 -8.27 1.52 -12.79
N ALA A 101 -9.19 2.50 -12.78
CA ALA A 101 -9.26 3.53 -13.81
C ALA A 101 -8.02 4.45 -13.83
N TYR A 102 -7.27 4.49 -12.72
CA TYR A 102 -6.11 5.35 -12.52
C TYR A 102 -4.79 4.58 -12.43
N GLN A 103 -4.82 3.25 -12.55
CA GLN A 103 -3.61 2.42 -12.56
C GLN A 103 -2.74 2.68 -13.80
N GLY A 104 -1.46 2.28 -13.72
CA GLY A 104 -0.49 2.49 -14.80
C GLY A 104 0.08 3.92 -14.88
N ARG A 105 -0.36 4.84 -14.01
CA ARG A 105 0.00 6.28 -14.04
C ARG A 105 0.98 6.72 -12.94
N GLY A 106 1.64 5.76 -12.28
CA GLY A 106 2.59 6.04 -11.20
C GLY A 106 1.98 6.35 -9.82
N ILE A 107 0.66 6.56 -9.69
CA ILE A 107 -0.01 6.97 -8.43
C ILE A 107 0.31 6.04 -7.26
N GLY A 108 0.17 4.72 -7.44
CA GLY A 108 0.51 3.75 -6.39
C GLY A 108 2.01 3.76 -6.03
N THR A 109 2.90 4.03 -6.98
CA THR A 109 4.32 4.20 -6.69
C THR A 109 4.55 5.42 -5.79
N SER A 110 3.95 6.55 -6.14
CA SER A 110 4.05 7.79 -5.37
C SER A 110 3.55 7.60 -3.94
N LEU A 111 2.41 6.93 -3.78
CA LEU A 111 1.86 6.63 -2.45
C LEU A 111 2.75 5.69 -1.64
N LEU A 112 3.29 4.64 -2.26
CA LEU A 112 4.24 3.74 -1.59
C LEU A 112 5.51 4.48 -1.14
N GLN A 113 6.09 5.30 -2.02
CA GLN A 113 7.28 6.10 -1.70
C GLN A 113 7.02 7.09 -0.56
N HIS A 114 5.86 7.74 -0.57
CA HIS A 114 5.44 8.62 0.52
C HIS A 114 5.41 7.88 1.85
N VAL A 115 4.76 6.70 1.92
CA VAL A 115 4.68 5.97 3.19
C VAL A 115 5.99 5.32 3.63
N LEU A 116 6.89 4.96 2.71
CA LEU A 116 8.26 4.54 3.07
C LEU A 116 9.00 5.69 3.76
N SER A 117 8.86 6.92 3.25
CA SER A 117 9.46 8.11 3.85
C SER A 117 8.86 8.40 5.23
N VAL A 118 7.53 8.34 5.37
CA VAL A 118 6.84 8.51 6.66
C VAL A 118 7.30 7.45 7.66
N ALA A 119 7.33 6.18 7.25
CA ALA A 119 7.74 5.08 8.13
C ALA A 119 9.15 5.28 8.69
N ARG A 120 10.09 5.77 7.87
CA ARG A 120 11.45 6.10 8.30
C ARG A 120 11.48 7.34 9.20
N ALA A 121 10.94 8.46 8.73
CA ALA A 121 11.14 9.76 9.34
C ALA A 121 10.27 10.01 10.58
N GLU A 122 9.01 9.57 10.55
CA GLU A 122 8.04 9.85 11.62
C GLU A 122 7.97 8.71 12.63
N PHE A 123 8.11 7.46 12.17
CA PHE A 123 8.01 6.32 13.06
C PHE A 123 9.37 5.80 13.52
N GLY A 124 10.48 6.23 12.92
CA GLY A 124 11.80 5.65 13.19
C GLY A 124 11.86 4.17 12.81
N GLY A 125 11.08 3.77 11.81
CA GLY A 125 11.04 2.40 11.34
C GLY A 125 12.34 2.04 10.62
N THR A 126 12.87 0.86 10.90
CA THR A 126 14.06 0.29 10.22
C THR A 126 13.67 -0.76 9.19
N LEU A 127 12.42 -1.22 9.23
CA LEU A 127 11.88 -2.23 8.33
C LEU A 127 10.42 -1.92 8.02
N LEU A 128 10.03 -2.09 6.76
CA LEU A 128 8.63 -2.08 6.36
C LEU A 128 8.26 -3.37 5.64
N TRP A 129 7.11 -3.94 6.00
CA TRP A 129 6.66 -5.22 5.47
C TRP A 129 5.16 -5.26 5.16
N CYS A 130 4.74 -6.25 4.39
CA CYS A 130 3.33 -6.51 4.10
C CYS A 130 3.07 -7.97 3.75
N ASP A 131 1.79 -8.33 3.73
CA ASP A 131 1.32 -9.50 3.00
C ASP A 131 0.83 -9.03 1.63
N ALA A 132 1.63 -9.26 0.60
CA ALA A 132 1.28 -8.98 -0.78
C ALA A 132 0.48 -10.15 -1.37
N ARG A 133 -0.48 -9.87 -2.25
CA ARG A 133 -1.02 -10.93 -3.12
C ARG A 133 0.12 -11.46 -3.99
N GLU A 134 0.23 -12.78 -4.17
CA GLU A 134 1.33 -13.34 -4.98
C GLU A 134 1.34 -12.76 -6.40
N ALA A 135 0.15 -12.53 -6.97
CA ALA A 135 -0.02 -11.89 -8.28
C ALA A 135 0.59 -10.47 -8.38
N THR A 136 0.79 -9.75 -7.27
CA THR A 136 1.41 -8.41 -7.25
C THR A 136 2.86 -8.41 -6.77
N LYS A 137 3.45 -9.57 -6.46
CA LYS A 137 4.85 -9.71 -6.02
C LYS A 137 5.84 -8.97 -6.92
N GLY A 138 5.76 -9.18 -8.24
CA GLY A 138 6.66 -8.53 -9.20
C GLY A 138 6.54 -7.00 -9.20
N TRP A 139 5.37 -6.46 -8.86
CA TRP A 139 5.16 -5.01 -8.72
C TRP A 139 5.92 -4.46 -7.51
N TYR A 140 5.91 -5.17 -6.38
CA TYR A 140 6.64 -4.81 -5.18
C TYR A 140 8.16 -4.97 -5.35
N GLN A 141 8.62 -6.03 -6.02
CA GLN A 141 10.04 -6.26 -6.30
C GLN A 141 10.69 -5.13 -7.09
N ARG A 142 10.00 -4.62 -8.13
CA ARG A 142 10.46 -3.46 -8.89
C ARG A 142 10.56 -2.17 -8.07
N ARG A 143 10.01 -2.15 -6.86
CA ARG A 143 10.05 -1.02 -5.92
C ARG A 143 10.89 -1.32 -4.68
N GLY A 144 11.73 -2.35 -4.74
CA GLY A 144 12.75 -2.64 -3.72
C GLY A 144 12.30 -3.59 -2.62
N LEU A 145 11.04 -4.05 -2.60
CA LEU A 145 10.62 -5.03 -1.60
C LEU A 145 11.04 -6.45 -2.02
N LEU A 146 11.56 -7.22 -1.08
CA LEU A 146 11.99 -8.59 -1.26
C LEU A 146 10.99 -9.57 -0.61
N PRO A 147 10.67 -10.70 -1.28
CA PRO A 147 9.85 -11.74 -0.68
C PRO A 147 10.61 -12.46 0.44
N PHE A 148 9.90 -12.91 1.46
CA PHE A 148 10.46 -13.77 2.51
C PHE A 148 9.41 -14.77 3.03
N GLY A 149 9.88 -15.92 3.53
CA GLY A 149 9.03 -17.03 3.94
C GLY A 149 8.37 -17.76 2.75
N THR A 150 7.30 -18.51 3.02
CA THR A 150 6.52 -19.27 2.04
C THR A 150 5.23 -18.54 1.66
N THR A 151 4.60 -18.94 0.54
CA THR A 151 3.25 -18.47 0.22
C THR A 151 2.22 -19.07 1.16
N PHE A 152 1.11 -18.35 1.34
CA PHE A 152 0.01 -18.76 2.22
C PHE A 152 -1.32 -18.17 1.71
N TRP A 153 -2.45 -18.72 2.16
CA TRP A 153 -3.76 -18.39 1.63
C TRP A 153 -4.61 -17.57 2.61
N LYS A 154 -5.34 -16.60 2.08
CA LYS A 154 -6.43 -15.90 2.79
C LYS A 154 -7.71 -16.04 1.99
N GLY A 155 -8.57 -16.98 2.38
CA GLY A 155 -9.69 -17.41 1.54
C GLY A 155 -9.17 -17.93 0.19
N PRO A 156 -9.71 -17.46 -0.95
CA PRO A 156 -9.31 -17.94 -2.28
C PRO A 156 -8.08 -17.22 -2.86
N VAL A 157 -7.41 -16.36 -2.08
CA VAL A 157 -6.31 -15.52 -2.58
C VAL A 157 -4.99 -15.95 -1.95
N GLU A 158 -3.99 -16.20 -2.80
CA GLU A 158 -2.63 -16.51 -2.39
C GLU A 158 -1.82 -15.24 -2.09
N TYR A 159 -1.04 -15.29 -1.01
CA TYR A 159 -0.21 -14.22 -0.50
C TYR A 159 1.24 -14.67 -0.29
N ILE A 160 2.14 -13.70 -0.32
CA ILE A 160 3.53 -13.83 0.13
C ILE A 160 3.89 -12.63 1.01
N ARG A 161 4.76 -12.83 1.99
CA ARG A 161 5.28 -11.71 2.76
C ARG A 161 6.38 -11.01 1.99
N MET A 162 6.35 -9.68 2.00
CA MET A 162 7.33 -8.83 1.33
C MET A 162 7.88 -7.83 2.35
N LYS A 163 9.18 -7.52 2.29
CA LYS A 163 9.81 -6.54 3.18
C LYS A 163 10.84 -5.67 2.46
N ILE A 164 11.13 -4.51 3.03
CA ILE A 164 12.20 -3.60 2.59
C ILE A 164 12.79 -2.94 3.82
N ASP A 165 14.11 -2.83 3.85
CA ASP A 165 14.81 -2.06 4.86
C ASP A 165 14.55 -0.57 4.65
N LEU A 166 14.26 0.14 5.73
CA LEU A 166 14.03 1.58 5.73
C LEU A 166 15.32 2.30 6.03
#